data_AF-A0A959EG01-F1
#
_entry.id   AF-A0A959EG01-F1
#
_cell.length_a   1.000
_cell.length_b   1.000
_cell.length_c   1.000
_cell.angle_alpha   90.00
_cell.angle_beta   90.00
_cell.angle_gamma   90.00
#
_symmetry.space_group_name_H-M   'P 1'
#
loop_
_entity.id
_entity.type
_entity.pdbx_description
1 polymer ?
#
loop_
_entity_poly.entity_id
_entity_poly.type
_entity_poly.pdbx_seq_one_letter_code
_entity_poly.pdbx_strand_id
1 'polypeptide(L)'
;MKSKVTPAIPIPGTRPDWKPILATCCEVLGVKPSDVIAGNKSPYMADRRHIIYKELWGAGYSSREVGVMLNRADSTVRTGTTAYYKYYRYDPAFRAMARAAEA
;
A
#
# COMPACT_ATOMS: atom_id res chain seq x y z
N MET A 1 15.65 20.82 -13.31
CA MET A 1 16.55 19.74 -12.88
C MET A 1 15.72 18.65 -12.23
N LYS A 2 15.66 17.43 -12.81
CA LYS A 2 15.00 16.27 -12.18
C LYS A 2 16.09 15.47 -11.46
N SER A 3 16.11 15.51 -10.14
CA SER A 3 17.03 14.67 -9.35
C SER A 3 16.66 13.21 -9.57
N LYS A 4 17.57 12.44 -10.18
CA LYS A 4 17.49 10.98 -10.20
C LYS A 4 17.63 10.52 -8.75
N VAL A 5 16.55 10.02 -8.16
CA VAL A 5 16.60 9.31 -6.88
C VAL A 5 17.25 7.97 -7.17
N THR A 6 18.51 7.82 -6.76
CA THR A 6 19.19 6.51 -6.78
C THR A 6 18.45 5.59 -5.81
N PRO A 7 18.06 4.37 -6.20
CA PRO A 7 17.49 3.42 -5.24
C PRO A 7 18.57 3.09 -4.21
N ALA A 8 18.29 3.42 -2.95
CA ALA A 8 19.18 3.06 -1.85
C ALA A 8 19.26 1.53 -1.76
N ILE A 9 20.48 1.00 -1.81
CA ILE A 9 20.73 -0.43 -1.58
C ILE A 9 20.23 -0.76 -0.16
N PRO A 10 19.33 -1.75 0.02
CA PRO A 10 18.85 -2.11 1.35
C PRO A 10 20.02 -2.58 2.22
N ILE A 11 20.25 -1.92 3.35
CA ILE A 11 21.25 -2.39 4.33
C ILE A 11 20.67 -3.65 4.99
N PRO A 12 21.42 -4.77 5.05
CA PRO A 12 20.95 -5.98 5.70
C PRO A 12 20.53 -5.69 7.15
N GLY A 13 19.27 -5.98 7.48
CA GLY A 13 18.70 -5.72 8.81
C GLY A 13 17.88 -4.44 8.95
N THR A 14 17.85 -3.56 7.94
CA THR A 14 16.89 -2.45 7.88
C THR A 14 15.71 -2.76 6.98
N ARG A 15 14.49 -2.53 7.50
CA ARG A 15 13.26 -2.57 6.71
C ARG A 15 13.35 -1.58 5.54
N PRO A 16 12.84 -1.95 4.34
CA PRO A 16 12.86 -1.05 3.19
C PRO A 16 12.10 0.24 3.51
N ASP A 17 12.46 1.38 2.92
CA ASP A 17 11.69 2.63 3.09
C ASP A 17 10.27 2.44 2.52
N TRP A 18 9.25 2.87 3.28
CA TRP A 18 7.84 2.74 2.88
C TRP A 18 7.47 3.69 1.75
N LYS A 19 8.18 4.82 1.60
CA LYS A 19 7.83 5.83 0.58
C LYS A 19 7.98 5.31 -0.85
N PRO A 20 9.08 4.63 -1.24
CA PRO A 20 9.18 3.96 -2.54
C PRO A 20 8.09 2.92 -2.79
N ILE A 21 7.73 2.12 -1.77
CA ILE A 21 6.68 1.10 -1.87
C ILE A 21 5.33 1.77 -2.16
N LEU A 22 4.98 2.81 -1.39
CA LEU A 22 3.76 3.57 -1.60
C LEU A 22 3.74 4.22 -3.00
N ALA A 23 4.85 4.82 -3.44
CA ALA A 23 4.94 5.47 -4.74
C ALA A 23 4.70 4.48 -5.88
N THR A 24 5.33 3.31 -5.81
CA THR A 24 5.18 2.23 -6.81
C THR A 24 3.74 1.73 -6.86
N CYS A 25 3.14 1.44 -5.70
CA CYS A 25 1.74 1.04 -5.63
C CYS A 25 0.82 2.11 -6.22
N CYS A 26 1.04 3.38 -5.88
CA CYS A 26 0.24 4.50 -6.39
C CYS A 26 0.31 4.62 -7.91
N GLU A 27 1.51 4.49 -8.49
CA GLU A 27 1.75 4.54 -9.93
C GLU A 27 0.99 3.42 -10.65
N VAL A 28 1.17 2.17 -10.21
CA VAL A 28 0.47 1.01 -10.78
C VAL A 28 -1.05 1.13 -10.66
N LEU A 29 -1.54 1.58 -9.52
CA LEU A 29 -2.97 1.65 -9.22
C LEU A 29 -3.66 2.91 -9.78
N GLY A 30 -2.91 3.81 -10.41
CA GLY A 30 -3.42 5.05 -11.00
C GLY A 30 -4.00 6.03 -9.97
N VAL A 31 -3.41 6.12 -8.79
CA VAL A 31 -3.83 7.03 -7.70
C VAL A 31 -2.67 7.87 -7.21
N LYS A 32 -2.94 9.01 -6.55
CA LYS A 32 -1.89 9.80 -5.91
C LYS A 32 -1.73 9.40 -4.44
N PRO A 33 -0.52 9.51 -3.85
CA PRO A 33 -0.33 9.29 -2.41
C PRO A 33 -1.25 10.13 -1.53
N SER A 34 -1.57 11.36 -1.96
CA SER A 34 -2.55 12.24 -1.28
C SER A 34 -3.94 11.62 -1.18
N ASP A 35 -4.36 10.86 -2.19
CA ASP A 35 -5.69 10.25 -2.26
C ASP A 35 -5.81 9.05 -1.30
N VAL A 36 -4.70 8.34 -1.12
CA VAL A 36 -4.58 7.22 -0.17
C VAL A 36 -4.78 7.71 1.27
N ILE A 37 -4.19 8.87 1.60
CA ILE A 37 -4.29 9.53 2.90
C ILE A 37 -5.67 10.18 3.07
N ALA A 38 -6.24 10.75 2.01
CA ALA A 38 -7.56 11.37 2.03
C ALA A 38 -8.65 10.37 2.43
N GLY A 39 -9.58 10.76 3.32
CA GLY A 39 -10.65 9.91 3.86
C GLY A 39 -11.75 9.49 2.87
N ASN A 40 -11.49 9.45 1.57
CA ASN A 40 -12.47 9.10 0.54
C ASN A 40 -12.93 7.64 0.72
N LYS A 41 -14.24 7.44 0.94
CA LYS A 41 -14.85 6.13 1.23
C LYS A 41 -15.36 5.38 -0.01
N SER A 42 -15.06 5.85 -1.22
CA SER A 42 -15.46 5.13 -2.44
C SER A 42 -14.89 3.71 -2.48
N PRO A 43 -15.64 2.71 -3.00
CA PRO A 43 -15.14 1.35 -3.19
C PRO A 43 -13.85 1.33 -4.02
N TYR A 44 -13.79 2.18 -5.05
CA TYR A 44 -12.60 2.40 -5.86
C TYR A 44 -11.36 2.66 -4.99
N MET A 45 -11.40 3.67 -4.10
CA MET A 45 -10.25 3.99 -3.24
C MET A 45 -10.02 2.97 -2.12
N ALA A 46 -11.08 2.29 -1.66
CA ALA A 46 -10.95 1.26 -0.63
C ALA A 46 -10.07 0.11 -1.13
N ASP A 47 -10.31 -0.37 -2.36
CA ASP A 47 -9.54 -1.48 -2.93
C ASP A 47 -8.05 -1.16 -3.06
N ARG A 48 -7.72 0.05 -3.55
CA ARG A 48 -6.33 0.50 -3.67
C ARG A 48 -5.65 0.54 -2.30
N ARG A 49 -6.34 1.02 -1.27
CA ARG A 49 -5.81 1.05 0.10
C ARG A 49 -5.60 -0.35 0.65
N HIS A 50 -6.51 -1.30 0.40
CA HIS A 50 -6.33 -2.68 0.85
C HIS A 50 -5.05 -3.31 0.29
N ILE A 51 -4.77 -3.06 -1.00
CA ILE A 51 -3.54 -3.49 -1.67
C ILE A 51 -2.32 -2.83 -0.99
N ILE A 52 -2.33 -1.50 -0.86
CA ILE A 52 -1.23 -0.75 -0.23
C ILE A 52 -0.95 -1.21 1.20
N TYR A 53 -1.99 -1.47 2.00
CA TYR A 53 -1.82 -1.98 3.37
C TYR A 53 -1.12 -3.35 3.37
N LYS A 54 -1.50 -4.26 2.46
CA LYS A 54 -0.85 -5.55 2.34
C LYS A 54 0.61 -5.40 1.89
N GLU A 55 0.92 -4.53 0.93
CA GLU A 55 2.31 -4.38 0.45
C GLU A 55 3.23 -3.82 1.55
N LEU A 56 2.75 -2.82 2.31
CA LEU A 56 3.49 -2.33 3.47
C LEU A 56 3.61 -3.39 4.57
N TRP A 57 2.58 -4.20 4.79
CA TRP A 57 2.67 -5.33 5.72
C TRP A 57 3.68 -6.39 5.26
N GLY A 58 3.70 -6.72 3.97
CA GLY A 58 4.67 -7.64 3.36
C GLY A 58 6.11 -7.13 3.46
N ALA A 59 6.30 -5.80 3.47
CA ALA A 59 7.58 -5.15 3.74
C ALA A 59 8.00 -5.14 5.22
N GLY A 60 7.20 -5.74 6.11
CA GLY A 60 7.53 -5.89 7.54
C GLY A 60 7.04 -4.75 8.43
N TYR A 61 6.07 -3.95 7.98
CA TYR A 61 5.43 -2.93 8.82
C TYR A 61 4.20 -3.48 9.54
N SER A 62 4.08 -3.15 10.83
CA SER A 62 2.88 -3.44 11.61
C SER A 62 1.70 -2.57 11.16
N SER A 63 0.48 -3.03 11.41
CA SER A 63 -0.74 -2.25 11.11
C SER A 63 -0.77 -0.89 11.80
N ARG A 64 -0.20 -0.80 13.01
CA ARG A 64 -0.03 0.45 13.75
C ARG A 64 0.93 1.41 13.04
N GLU A 65 2.09 0.93 12.58
CA GLU A 65 3.06 1.74 11.85
C GLU A 65 2.46 2.25 10.52
N VAL A 66 1.79 1.37 9.77
CA VAL A 66 1.07 1.75 8.54
C VAL A 66 -0.01 2.79 8.83
N GLY A 67 -0.71 2.66 9.95
CA GLY A 67 -1.69 3.65 10.41
C GLY A 67 -1.07 5.03 10.61
N VAL A 68 0.09 5.11 11.26
CA VAL A 68 0.83 6.37 11.43
C VAL A 68 1.28 6.94 10.08
N MET A 69 1.83 6.10 9.18
CA MET A 69 2.32 6.53 7.86
C MET A 69 1.21 7.11 6.98
N LEU A 70 0.02 6.50 7.02
CA LEU A 70 -1.09 6.83 6.11
C LEU A 70 -2.21 7.63 6.77
N ASN A 71 -1.99 8.10 8.01
CA ASN A 71 -2.98 8.81 8.83
C ASN A 71 -4.31 8.04 8.96
N ARG A 72 -4.22 6.79 9.44
CA ARG A 72 -5.34 5.85 9.64
C ARG A 72 -5.29 5.22 11.02
N ALA A 73 -6.48 4.88 11.52
CA ALA A 73 -6.59 4.05 12.71
C ALA A 73 -6.05 2.63 12.44
N ASP A 74 -5.34 2.05 13.41
CA ASP A 74 -4.82 0.68 13.36
C ASP A 74 -5.91 -0.35 12.98
N SER A 75 -7.08 -0.23 13.59
CA SER A 75 -8.24 -1.10 13.30
C SER A 75 -8.69 -1.01 11.84
N THR A 76 -8.57 0.15 11.20
CA THR A 76 -8.89 0.35 9.77
C THR A 76 -7.88 -0.35 8.88
N VAL A 77 -6.59 -0.27 9.22
CA VAL A 77 -5.53 -0.97 8.46
C VAL A 77 -5.71 -2.47 8.57
N ARG A 78 -5.97 -2.99 9.78
CA ARG A 78 -6.23 -4.42 10.00
C ARG A 78 -7.44 -4.91 9.20
N THR A 79 -8.55 -4.19 9.28
CA THR A 79 -9.79 -4.52 8.56
C THR A 79 -9.56 -4.50 7.05
N GLY A 80 -8.85 -3.49 6.54
CA GLY A 80 -8.52 -3.40 5.11
C GLY A 80 -7.57 -4.50 4.64
N THR A 81 -6.62 -4.92 5.47
CA THR A 81 -5.71 -6.03 5.16
C THR A 81 -6.47 -7.36 5.13
N THR A 82 -7.43 -7.57 6.03
CA THR A 82 -8.34 -8.74 5.95
C THR A 82 -9.19 -8.69 4.67
N ALA A 83 -9.70 -7.51 4.30
CA ALA A 83 -10.46 -7.34 3.07
C ALA A 83 -9.63 -7.65 1.82
N TYR A 84 -8.33 -7.30 1.80
CA TYR A 84 -7.41 -7.71 0.74
C TYR A 84 -7.46 -9.22 0.50
N TYR A 85 -7.28 -10.05 1.55
CA TYR A 85 -7.25 -11.50 1.36
C TYR A 85 -8.58 -12.07 0.88
N LYS A 86 -9.69 -11.49 1.34
CA LYS A 86 -11.03 -11.85 0.86
C LYS A 86 -11.16 -11.54 -0.64
N TYR A 87 -10.85 -10.32 -1.08
CA TYR A 87 -11.00 -9.93 -2.48
C TYR A 87 -9.98 -10.60 -3.39
N TYR A 88 -8.74 -10.77 -2.94
CA TYR A 88 -7.73 -11.53 -3.68
C TYR A 88 -8.21 -12.95 -4.00
N ARG A 89 -8.94 -13.58 -3.07
CA ARG A 89 -9.48 -14.93 -3.25
C ARG A 89 -10.67 -14.98 -4.22
N TYR A 90 -11.58 -14.01 -4.16
CA TYR A 90 -12.90 -14.12 -4.81
C TYR A 90 -13.13 -13.16 -5.99
N ASP A 91 -12.39 -12.06 -6.08
CA ASP A 91 -12.52 -11.05 -7.13
C ASP A 91 -11.32 -11.14 -8.09
N PRO A 92 -11.52 -11.59 -9.35
CA PRO A 92 -10.45 -11.70 -10.34
C PRO A 92 -9.85 -10.34 -10.72
N ALA A 93 -10.68 -9.29 -10.79
CA ALA A 93 -10.22 -7.95 -11.15
C ALA A 93 -9.37 -7.34 -10.03
N PHE A 94 -9.81 -7.49 -8.78
CA PHE A 94 -9.01 -7.13 -7.61
C PHE A 94 -7.66 -7.87 -7.59
N ARG A 95 -7.68 -9.18 -7.84
CA ARG A 95 -6.46 -10.00 -7.85
C ARG A 95 -5.48 -9.58 -8.94
N ALA A 96 -5.97 -9.22 -10.13
CA ALA A 96 -5.13 -8.71 -11.20
C ALA A 96 -4.48 -7.38 -10.81
N MET A 97 -5.24 -6.45 -10.20
CA MET A 97 -4.69 -5.20 -9.67
C MET A 97 -3.65 -5.44 -8.57
N ALA A 98 -3.94 -6.35 -7.64
CA ALA A 98 -3.04 -6.69 -6.54
C ALA A 98 -1.71 -7.25 -7.05
N ARG A 99 -1.74 -8.20 -8.00
CA ARG A 99 -0.53 -8.77 -8.62
C ARG A 99 0.29 -7.74 -9.39
N ALA A 100 -0.36 -6.79 -10.04
CA ALA A 100 0.34 -5.72 -10.74
C ALA A 100 1.12 -4.82 -9.76
N ALA A 101 0.65 -4.69 -8.52
CA ALA A 101 1.20 -3.80 -7.50
C ALA A 101 2.14 -4.48 -6.50
N GLU A 102 2.41 -5.78 -6.65
CA GLU A 102 3.39 -6.49 -5.81
C GLU A 102 4.79 -5.90 -6.03
N ALA A 103 5.37 -5.35 -4.96
CA ALA A 103 6.65 -4.65 -4.95
C ALA A 103 7.75 -5.43 -4.20
#